data_AF-A0A5N7BSI0-F1
#
_entry.id   AF-A0A5N7BSI0-F1
#
_cell.length_a   1.000
_cell.length_b   1.000
_cell.length_c   1.000
_cell.angle_alpha   90.00
_cell.angle_beta   90.00
_cell.angle_gamma   90.00
#
_symmetry.space_group_name_H-M   'P 1'
#
loop_
_entity.id
_entity.type
_entity.pdbx_description
1 polymer ?
#
loop_
_entity_poly.entity_id
_entity_poly.type
_entity_poly.pdbx_seq_one_letter_code
_entity_poly.pdbx_strand_id
1 'polypeptide(L)'
;MRQTMRLDVGLVTCLAAFSGLADAFWRLPCRGRAGLARLDPLMDPGKDSYHVHAIHGPDTFSMSSDMVSLRDSSCTSCAVTQDRSAYWTPALYFVHENGDSELVPQVGGMLAYYLLYGDNVQAFPENFKMVAGDTYKRDFKWPIPDPPTSEWTGEQVSQAALSQKAIGFNCLNYNKAAEPSLGRHFLPNKTYLDEHCTDGVRFEIMFPSCWNGKDADSDDHKSHVAYPSAVMDGTCPKGYDTRVVSLFYETIWNTYAFKDKKGTFVISNGDPTGFGYHADFIHGWESGVLEKAVKRCTNLSGRVEDCDVFDIQSEADQRKCKLRVPALLKNEDVYSHKGGIPNDVAIEYGPAYASPVSYTTATSTQVAPGASVSASVSVSIGLSIDLPGLVAVETSISTSSTTTPTWTATPTTSYIEGDVTQAIVYVEREVTVLVDGQGTPLATETGGLETVSTVTSTVPSVISTVVTTPTAPPAKRDRQAHHHAHRHHRRGHNH
;
A
#
# COMPACT_ATOMS: atom_id res chain seq x y z
N MET A 1 -17.29 40.85 33.13
CA MET A 1 -18.04 40.14 32.07
C MET A 1 -17.26 40.32 30.77
N ARG A 2 -16.88 39.22 30.12
CA ARG A 2 -16.24 39.09 28.78
C ARG A 2 -14.75 39.46 28.65
N GLN A 3 -13.90 38.49 28.99
CA GLN A 3 -12.75 38.13 28.15
C GLN A 3 -13.26 37.42 26.88
N THR A 4 -12.61 37.64 25.74
CA THR A 4 -12.57 36.73 24.57
C THR A 4 -11.44 37.25 23.68
N MET A 5 -10.23 36.74 23.90
CA MET A 5 -9.58 35.69 23.08
C MET A 5 -9.26 36.17 21.65
N ARG A 6 -8.03 36.67 21.49
CA ARG A 6 -7.32 36.71 20.21
C ARG A 6 -6.87 35.28 19.89
N LEU A 7 -7.20 34.79 18.69
CA LEU A 7 -6.63 33.56 18.16
C LEU A 7 -5.17 33.84 17.79
N ASP A 8 -4.23 33.34 18.60
CA ASP A 8 -2.86 33.16 18.17
C ASP A 8 -2.76 31.78 17.48
N VAL A 9 -2.40 31.82 16.20
CA VAL A 9 -2.11 30.67 15.35
C VAL A 9 -0.86 29.97 15.89
N GLY A 10 -1.07 28.89 16.65
CA GLY A 10 0.00 28.00 17.09
C GLY A 10 0.30 26.94 16.02
N LEU A 11 1.40 27.14 15.30
CA LEU A 11 2.02 26.13 14.44
C LEU A 11 2.44 24.93 15.31
N VAL A 12 1.69 23.83 15.25
CA VAL A 12 2.10 22.57 15.90
C VAL A 12 2.73 21.67 14.84
N THR A 13 4.03 21.85 14.64
CA THR A 13 4.90 20.84 14.04
C THR A 13 5.18 19.77 15.08
N CYS A 14 4.44 18.65 15.04
CA CYS A 14 4.85 17.42 15.69
C CYS A 14 5.64 16.57 14.68
N LEU A 15 6.96 16.75 14.68
CA LEU A 15 7.91 15.78 14.14
C LEU A 15 7.80 14.51 14.98
N ALA A 16 7.19 13.45 14.43
CA ALA A 16 7.39 12.11 14.95
C ALA A 16 8.62 11.52 14.25
N ALA A 17 9.72 11.44 15.00
CA ALA A 17 10.98 10.87 14.55
C ALA A 17 10.90 9.34 14.55
N PHE A 18 10.89 8.75 13.34
CA PHE A 18 11.46 7.43 13.08
C PHE A 18 12.72 7.65 12.25
N SER A 19 13.89 7.61 12.90
CA SER A 19 15.19 7.73 12.25
C SER A 19 15.72 6.34 11.91
N GLY A 20 15.69 5.99 10.61
CA GLY A 20 16.22 4.77 10.04
C GLY A 20 16.12 4.78 8.51
N LEU A 21 16.98 5.60 7.88
CA LEU A 21 17.44 5.55 6.47
C LEU A 21 16.40 5.23 5.39
N ALA A 22 15.46 6.17 5.22
CA ALA A 22 14.84 6.44 3.93
C ALA A 22 14.62 7.94 3.78
N ASP A 23 15.70 8.72 3.93
CA ASP A 23 15.61 10.18 4.00
C ASP A 23 15.47 10.85 2.61
N ALA A 24 15.41 10.06 1.54
CA ALA A 24 15.48 10.57 0.18
C ALA A 24 14.49 9.85 -0.75
N PHE A 25 13.62 10.61 -1.38
CA PHE A 25 12.64 10.12 -2.36
C PHE A 25 12.06 11.28 -3.16
N TRP A 26 11.30 10.97 -4.21
CA TRP A 26 10.36 11.92 -4.79
C TRP A 26 9.05 11.23 -5.18
N ARG A 27 7.99 12.03 -5.18
CA ARG A 27 6.65 11.65 -5.60
C ARG A 27 6.41 12.24 -6.96
N LEU A 28 6.43 11.41 -8.00
CA LEU A 28 6.11 11.81 -9.34
C LEU A 28 4.58 11.83 -9.52
N PRO A 29 3.95 13.01 -9.62
CA PRO A 29 2.52 13.10 -9.87
C PRO A 29 2.23 12.82 -11.33
N CYS A 30 1.34 11.88 -11.60
CA CYS A 30 0.74 11.62 -12.90
C CYS A 30 -0.72 12.04 -12.87
N ARG A 31 -0.96 13.36 -12.96
CA ARG A 31 -2.28 13.96 -12.82
C ARG A 31 -3.21 13.64 -13.99
N GLY A 32 -2.63 13.30 -15.14
CA GLY A 32 -3.37 12.77 -16.28
C GLY A 32 -3.33 11.25 -16.30
N ARG A 33 -4.47 10.63 -16.64
CA ARG A 33 -4.51 9.26 -17.16
C ARG A 33 -4.34 9.33 -18.68
N ALA A 34 -3.27 8.76 -19.22
CA ALA A 34 -2.97 8.75 -20.64
C ALA A 34 -4.03 7.93 -21.42
N GLY A 35 -4.50 6.83 -20.85
CA GLY A 35 -5.58 6.04 -21.43
C GLY A 35 -6.22 5.06 -20.47
N LEU A 36 -7.33 4.50 -20.93
CA LEU A 36 -8.03 3.40 -20.30
C LEU A 36 -8.38 2.43 -21.43
N ALA A 37 -7.76 1.26 -21.44
CA ALA A 37 -7.90 0.31 -22.53
C ALA A 37 -7.40 -1.07 -22.10
N ARG A 38 -7.78 -2.11 -22.85
CA ARG A 38 -7.22 -3.46 -22.72
C ARG A 38 -5.86 -3.57 -23.40
N LEU A 39 -4.84 -2.93 -22.82
CA LEU A 39 -3.49 -2.88 -23.35
C LEU A 39 -2.49 -3.30 -22.29
N ASP A 40 -1.74 -4.36 -22.59
CA ASP A 40 -0.65 -4.85 -21.74
C ASP A 40 0.47 -5.41 -22.62
N PRO A 41 1.49 -4.60 -22.97
CA PRO A 41 2.57 -5.03 -23.84
C PRO A 41 3.54 -6.03 -23.20
N LEU A 42 3.45 -6.27 -21.88
CA LEU A 42 4.28 -7.25 -21.19
C LEU A 42 3.56 -8.61 -21.17
N MET A 43 2.31 -8.63 -20.74
CA MET A 43 1.56 -9.88 -20.60
C MET A 43 0.89 -10.34 -21.89
N ASP A 44 0.53 -9.40 -22.78
CA ASP A 44 -0.22 -9.65 -24.01
C ASP A 44 0.41 -8.92 -25.24
N PRO A 45 1.70 -9.16 -25.54
CA PRO A 45 2.42 -8.42 -26.57
C PRO A 45 1.76 -8.56 -27.96
N GLY A 46 1.48 -7.43 -28.60
CA GLY A 46 0.93 -7.34 -29.94
C GLY A 46 -0.58 -7.62 -30.06
N LYS A 47 -1.29 -7.85 -28.95
CA LYS A 47 -2.73 -8.11 -28.92
C LYS A 47 -3.41 -7.32 -27.80
N ASP A 48 -4.73 -7.40 -27.74
CA ASP A 48 -5.53 -6.86 -26.66
C ASP A 48 -5.38 -7.68 -25.38
N SER A 49 -5.27 -6.99 -24.25
CA SER A 49 -5.19 -7.65 -22.95
C SER A 49 -6.55 -8.21 -22.53
N TYR A 50 -6.55 -9.20 -21.65
CA TYR A 50 -7.81 -9.76 -21.14
C TYR A 50 -8.66 -8.74 -20.37
N HIS A 51 -8.05 -7.78 -19.68
CA HIS A 51 -8.76 -6.80 -18.86
C HIS A 51 -8.25 -5.37 -19.08
N VAL A 52 -8.96 -4.40 -18.51
CA VAL A 52 -8.74 -2.97 -18.75
C VAL A 52 -7.73 -2.39 -17.77
N HIS A 53 -6.70 -1.71 -18.28
CA HIS A 53 -5.72 -1.00 -17.46
C HIS A 53 -5.93 0.51 -17.49
N ALA A 54 -5.72 1.14 -16.33
CA ALA A 54 -5.55 2.58 -16.20
C ALA A 54 -4.08 2.93 -16.46
N ILE A 55 -3.81 3.60 -17.59
CA ILE A 55 -2.46 3.81 -18.11
C ILE A 55 -2.02 5.25 -17.90
N HIS A 56 -0.82 5.44 -17.38
CA HIS A 56 -0.16 6.72 -17.13
C HIS A 56 1.23 6.72 -17.78
N GLY A 57 1.73 7.92 -18.11
CA GLY A 57 2.98 8.10 -18.83
C GLY A 57 2.75 8.57 -20.28
N PRO A 58 3.46 8.02 -21.28
CA PRO A 58 3.53 8.59 -22.62
C PRO A 58 2.30 8.33 -23.50
N ASP A 59 2.13 9.17 -24.53
CA ASP A 59 1.10 9.01 -25.57
C ASP A 59 1.38 7.87 -26.56
N THR A 60 2.62 7.39 -26.63
CA THR A 60 3.03 6.29 -27.51
C THR A 60 2.80 4.90 -26.93
N PHE A 61 2.29 4.79 -25.69
CA PHE A 61 1.94 3.50 -25.11
C PHE A 61 0.94 2.75 -26.00
N SER A 62 1.30 1.51 -26.32
CA SER A 62 0.64 0.63 -27.28
C SER A 62 0.84 -0.85 -26.93
N MET A 63 0.25 -1.74 -27.74
CA MET A 63 0.33 -3.22 -27.60
C MET A 63 1.76 -3.78 -27.70
N SER A 64 2.72 -3.01 -28.19
CA SER A 64 4.11 -3.46 -28.39
C SER A 64 5.11 -2.43 -27.86
N SER A 65 4.78 -1.78 -26.75
CA SER A 65 5.63 -0.74 -26.17
C SER A 65 6.96 -1.28 -25.69
N ASP A 66 8.00 -0.50 -25.91
CA ASP A 66 9.34 -0.69 -25.38
C ASP A 66 9.95 0.67 -25.03
N MET A 67 11.10 0.68 -24.37
CA MET A 67 11.74 1.94 -23.95
C MET A 67 11.94 2.92 -25.11
N VAL A 68 12.28 2.44 -26.31
CA VAL A 68 12.56 3.29 -27.48
C VAL A 68 11.29 3.98 -27.94
N SER A 69 10.20 3.23 -28.15
CA SER A 69 8.91 3.79 -28.55
C SER A 69 8.29 4.71 -27.49
N LEU A 70 8.50 4.41 -26.20
CA LEU A 70 8.06 5.27 -25.11
C LEU A 70 8.83 6.60 -25.10
N ARG A 71 10.16 6.58 -25.30
CA ARG A 71 10.98 7.81 -25.36
C ARG A 71 10.71 8.68 -26.60
N ASP A 72 10.18 8.12 -27.68
CA ASP A 72 9.74 8.87 -28.88
C ASP A 72 8.44 9.68 -28.66
N SER A 73 7.85 9.59 -27.46
CA SER A 73 6.61 10.27 -27.11
C SER A 73 6.70 11.80 -27.13
N SER A 74 5.61 12.41 -27.61
CA SER A 74 5.47 13.86 -27.67
C SER A 74 5.12 14.45 -26.31
N CYS A 75 4.46 13.67 -25.45
CA CYS A 75 4.06 14.08 -24.11
C CYS A 75 4.16 12.93 -23.11
N THR A 76 4.05 13.27 -21.83
CA THR A 76 3.83 12.32 -20.72
C THR A 76 2.71 12.86 -19.85
N SER A 77 1.91 11.98 -19.24
CA SER A 77 0.86 12.35 -18.31
C SER A 77 1.35 12.60 -16.87
N CYS A 78 2.68 12.60 -16.69
CA CYS A 78 3.40 12.80 -15.43
C CYS A 78 4.15 14.14 -15.35
N ALA A 79 4.43 14.63 -14.15
CA ALA A 79 4.93 16.00 -13.97
C ALA A 79 6.33 16.23 -14.53
N VAL A 80 7.22 15.24 -14.47
CA VAL A 80 8.58 15.35 -14.99
C VAL A 80 8.57 14.98 -16.48
N THR A 81 8.88 15.95 -17.34
CA THR A 81 8.78 15.78 -18.80
C THR A 81 9.80 14.80 -19.37
N GLN A 82 10.97 14.70 -18.73
CA GLN A 82 12.05 13.76 -19.06
C GLN A 82 11.70 12.31 -18.70
N ASP A 83 10.60 12.07 -18.00
CA ASP A 83 10.09 10.74 -17.72
C ASP A 83 9.00 10.32 -18.72
N ARG A 84 9.39 9.44 -19.64
CA ARG A 84 8.47 8.78 -20.57
C ARG A 84 8.20 7.33 -20.19
N SER A 85 8.45 6.92 -18.95
CA SER A 85 8.14 5.57 -18.49
C SER A 85 6.63 5.31 -18.54
N ALA A 86 6.26 4.06 -18.78
CA ALA A 86 4.87 3.63 -18.74
C ALA A 86 4.54 3.00 -17.39
N TYR A 87 3.40 3.40 -16.84
CA TYR A 87 2.90 2.94 -15.55
C TYR A 87 1.43 2.54 -15.72
N TRP A 88 1.07 1.30 -15.44
CA TRP A 88 -0.32 0.88 -15.56
C TRP A 88 -0.72 -0.16 -14.52
N THR A 89 -2.00 -0.14 -14.17
CA THR A 89 -2.63 -1.05 -13.22
C THR A 89 -4.04 -1.40 -13.67
N PRO A 90 -4.61 -2.53 -13.24
CA PRO A 90 -6.01 -2.86 -13.49
C PRO A 90 -6.96 -1.77 -12.98
N ALA A 91 -7.96 -1.41 -13.79
CA ALA A 91 -8.95 -0.41 -13.42
C ALA A 91 -10.00 -0.97 -12.44
N LEU A 92 -10.64 -0.10 -11.64
CA LEU A 92 -11.71 -0.48 -10.72
C LEU A 92 -13.09 -0.15 -11.32
N TYR A 93 -14.00 -1.14 -11.28
CA TYR A 93 -15.39 -0.99 -11.70
C TYR A 93 -16.34 -1.16 -10.52
N PHE A 94 -17.50 -0.51 -10.59
CA PHE A 94 -18.65 -0.81 -9.74
C PHE A 94 -19.66 -1.60 -10.56
N VAL A 95 -19.96 -2.83 -10.13
CA VAL A 95 -20.95 -3.71 -10.73
C VAL A 95 -22.25 -3.57 -9.94
N HIS A 96 -23.30 -3.08 -10.61
CA HIS A 96 -24.63 -2.86 -10.04
C HIS A 96 -25.40 -4.19 -9.87
N GLU A 97 -26.46 -4.18 -9.07
CA GLU A 97 -27.32 -5.38 -8.88
C GLU A 97 -27.92 -5.93 -10.18
N ASN A 98 -28.09 -5.08 -11.20
CA ASN A 98 -28.57 -5.51 -12.51
C ASN A 98 -27.48 -6.13 -13.42
N GLY A 99 -26.25 -6.23 -12.91
CA GLY A 99 -25.08 -6.76 -13.63
C GLY A 99 -24.35 -5.73 -14.51
N ASP A 100 -24.90 -4.54 -14.74
CA ASP A 100 -24.18 -3.50 -15.46
C ASP A 100 -23.00 -2.99 -14.62
N SER A 101 -21.96 -2.50 -15.27
CA SER A 101 -20.82 -1.90 -14.59
C SER A 101 -20.50 -0.49 -15.11
N GLU A 102 -19.91 0.30 -14.23
CA GLU A 102 -19.33 1.59 -14.57
C GLU A 102 -17.96 1.75 -13.92
N LEU A 103 -17.04 2.44 -14.61
CA LEU A 103 -15.72 2.75 -14.08
C LEU A 103 -15.83 3.61 -12.82
N VAL A 104 -15.14 3.22 -11.75
CA VAL A 104 -15.05 4.06 -10.55
C VAL A 104 -14.21 5.30 -10.87
N PRO A 105 -14.60 6.53 -10.47
CA PRO A 105 -13.79 7.70 -10.76
C PRO A 105 -12.45 7.66 -10.03
N GLN A 106 -11.36 7.94 -10.75
CA GLN A 106 -10.03 8.13 -10.16
C GLN A 106 -9.89 9.56 -9.64
N VAL A 107 -9.34 9.74 -8.43
CA VAL A 107 -9.13 11.06 -7.81
C VAL A 107 -7.65 11.42 -7.90
N GLY A 108 -7.35 12.58 -8.48
CA GLY A 108 -5.98 13.13 -8.47
C GLY A 108 -4.96 12.45 -9.39
N GLY A 109 -5.36 11.42 -10.15
CA GLY A 109 -4.49 10.65 -11.04
C GLY A 109 -3.79 9.50 -10.29
N MET A 110 -2.55 9.23 -10.68
CA MET A 110 -1.66 8.28 -10.00
C MET A 110 -0.46 9.05 -9.42
N LEU A 111 0.06 8.59 -8.28
CA LEU A 111 1.39 8.97 -7.81
C LEU A 111 2.33 7.78 -7.97
N ALA A 112 3.46 7.99 -8.66
CA ALA A 112 4.57 7.05 -8.66
C ALA A 112 5.66 7.56 -7.70
N TYR A 113 5.99 6.79 -6.69
CA TYR A 113 7.05 7.10 -5.74
C TYR A 113 8.33 6.41 -6.19
N TYR A 114 9.41 7.17 -6.22
CA TYR A 114 10.77 6.67 -6.38
C TYR A 114 11.47 6.79 -5.03
N LEU A 115 11.59 5.67 -4.34
CA LEU A 115 12.05 5.61 -2.95
C LEU A 115 13.49 5.06 -2.91
N LEU A 116 14.37 5.77 -2.21
CA LEU A 116 15.79 5.42 -2.11
C LEU A 116 16.06 4.61 -0.83
N TYR A 117 15.38 3.48 -0.69
CA TYR A 117 15.57 2.55 0.44
C TYR A 117 16.89 1.78 0.33
N GLY A 118 17.60 1.71 1.46
CA GLY A 118 18.87 1.01 1.58
C GLY A 118 20.06 1.82 1.04
N ASP A 119 21.24 1.20 1.08
CA ASP A 119 22.48 1.82 0.64
C ASP A 119 22.77 1.56 -0.84
N ASN A 120 23.51 2.48 -1.48
CA ASN A 120 23.99 2.37 -2.85
C ASN A 120 22.88 2.10 -3.89
N VAL A 121 21.72 2.71 -3.70
CA VAL A 121 20.58 2.63 -4.63
C VAL A 121 21.00 3.05 -6.03
N GLN A 122 20.67 2.22 -7.02
CA GLN A 122 20.94 2.47 -8.43
C GLN A 122 19.66 2.85 -9.18
N ALA A 123 19.80 3.58 -10.28
CA ALA A 123 18.70 3.74 -11.22
C ALA A 123 18.38 2.39 -11.90
N PHE A 124 17.18 2.28 -12.48
CA PHE A 124 16.88 1.18 -13.38
C PHE A 124 17.83 1.19 -14.58
N PRO A 125 18.33 0.03 -15.04
CA PRO A 125 19.11 -0.03 -16.27
C PRO A 125 18.24 0.31 -17.49
N GLU A 126 18.89 0.60 -18.61
CA GLU A 126 18.23 0.74 -19.91
C GLU A 126 17.46 -0.55 -20.28
N ASN A 127 16.29 -0.38 -20.91
CA ASN A 127 15.33 -1.44 -21.25
C ASN A 127 14.67 -2.16 -20.07
N PHE A 128 14.78 -1.61 -18.85
CA PHE A 128 14.21 -2.26 -17.67
C PHE A 128 12.69 -2.33 -17.69
N LYS A 129 12.14 -3.49 -17.31
CA LYS A 129 10.70 -3.78 -17.27
C LYS A 129 10.40 -4.66 -16.08
N MET A 130 9.27 -4.48 -15.42
CA MET A 130 8.88 -5.37 -14.33
C MET A 130 7.38 -5.37 -14.08
N VAL A 131 6.90 -6.48 -13.51
CA VAL A 131 5.53 -6.66 -13.04
C VAL A 131 5.54 -6.99 -11.55
N ALA A 132 4.70 -6.32 -10.77
CA ALA A 132 4.47 -6.60 -9.35
C ALA A 132 3.05 -7.15 -9.13
N GLY A 133 2.88 -8.05 -8.15
CA GLY A 133 1.60 -8.69 -7.84
C GLY A 133 1.32 -9.94 -8.67
N ASP A 134 0.13 -10.52 -8.53
CA ASP A 134 -0.28 -11.74 -9.22
C ASP A 134 -1.77 -11.65 -9.57
N THR A 135 -2.08 -11.45 -10.86
CA THR A 135 -3.44 -11.22 -11.36
C THR A 135 -4.45 -12.32 -11.02
N TYR A 136 -4.00 -13.54 -10.72
CA TYR A 136 -4.89 -14.68 -10.48
C TYR A 136 -5.01 -15.04 -9.00
N LYS A 137 -4.28 -14.35 -8.11
CA LYS A 137 -4.39 -14.58 -6.67
C LYS A 137 -5.76 -14.10 -6.17
N ARG A 138 -6.41 -14.91 -5.31
CA ARG A 138 -7.71 -14.60 -4.67
C ARG A 138 -7.74 -14.94 -3.18
N ASP A 139 -6.57 -14.96 -2.56
CA ASP A 139 -6.41 -15.36 -1.16
C ASP A 139 -5.24 -14.64 -0.50
N PHE A 140 -5.33 -14.45 0.82
CA PHE A 140 -4.24 -13.95 1.66
C PHE A 140 -4.25 -14.69 2.99
N LYS A 141 -3.24 -15.53 3.18
CA LYS A 141 -3.16 -16.45 4.33
C LYS A 141 -2.39 -15.89 5.53
N TRP A 142 -1.92 -14.65 5.46
CA TRP A 142 -1.10 -14.04 6.52
C TRP A 142 -1.96 -13.21 7.48
N PRO A 143 -1.47 -12.92 8.70
CA PRO A 143 -2.19 -12.06 9.63
C PRO A 143 -2.46 -10.66 9.07
N ILE A 144 -3.60 -10.07 9.45
CA ILE A 144 -3.93 -8.67 9.17
C ILE A 144 -4.43 -8.04 10.49
N PRO A 145 -3.80 -6.95 11.00
CA PRO A 145 -2.60 -6.30 10.46
C PRO A 145 -1.39 -7.22 10.52
N ASP A 146 -0.39 -6.94 9.69
CA ASP A 146 0.89 -7.64 9.74
C ASP A 146 1.54 -7.50 11.13
N PRO A 147 2.16 -8.58 11.67
CA PRO A 147 3.00 -8.45 12.85
C PRO A 147 4.21 -7.55 12.53
N PRO A 148 4.92 -7.01 13.54
CA PRO A 148 6.14 -6.26 13.32
C PRO A 148 7.09 -7.00 12.36
N THR A 149 7.68 -6.28 11.40
CA THR A 149 8.54 -6.88 10.36
C THR A 149 9.72 -7.67 10.93
N SER A 150 10.18 -7.32 12.14
CA SER A 150 11.20 -8.05 12.89
C SER A 150 10.79 -9.46 13.32
N GLU A 151 9.50 -9.76 13.36
CA GLU A 151 8.94 -11.06 13.74
C GLU A 151 8.67 -11.95 12.51
N TRP A 152 8.81 -11.41 11.30
CA TRP A 152 8.58 -12.18 10.07
C TRP A 152 9.66 -13.24 9.91
N THR A 153 9.23 -14.49 9.86
CA THR A 153 10.11 -15.66 9.73
C THR A 153 9.46 -16.75 8.88
N GLY A 154 10.26 -17.72 8.43
CA GLY A 154 9.76 -18.88 7.67
C GLY A 154 9.08 -18.49 6.37
N GLU A 155 7.86 -19.01 6.13
CA GLU A 155 7.12 -18.72 4.89
C GLU A 155 6.70 -17.24 4.75
N GLN A 156 6.62 -16.48 5.85
CA GLN A 156 6.21 -15.07 5.82
C GLN A 156 7.20 -14.17 5.08
N VAL A 157 8.46 -14.60 4.96
CA VAL A 157 9.52 -13.89 4.23
C VAL A 157 9.81 -14.52 2.86
N SER A 158 8.98 -15.46 2.41
CA SER A 158 9.05 -15.98 1.04
C SER A 158 8.69 -14.87 0.04
N GLN A 159 9.24 -14.94 -1.18
CA GLN A 159 8.93 -13.95 -2.23
C GLN A 159 7.43 -13.91 -2.56
N ALA A 160 6.74 -15.05 -2.50
CA ALA A 160 5.29 -15.11 -2.68
C ALA A 160 4.53 -14.38 -1.55
N ALA A 161 4.99 -14.49 -0.30
CA ALA A 161 4.40 -13.77 0.83
C ALA A 161 4.67 -12.27 0.73
N LEU A 162 5.92 -11.87 0.47
CA LEU A 162 6.34 -10.49 0.34
C LEU A 162 5.60 -9.80 -0.81
N SER A 163 5.42 -10.48 -1.95
CA SER A 163 4.63 -9.95 -3.07
C SER A 163 3.16 -9.72 -2.75
N GLN A 164 2.57 -10.48 -1.82
CA GLN A 164 1.19 -10.24 -1.36
C GLN A 164 1.13 -9.11 -0.34
N LYS A 165 2.11 -9.04 0.56
CA LYS A 165 2.27 -7.94 1.53
C LYS A 165 2.60 -6.60 0.86
N ALA A 166 3.09 -6.65 -0.38
CA ALA A 166 3.37 -5.50 -1.22
C ALA A 166 2.11 -4.77 -1.75
N ILE A 167 0.92 -5.31 -1.50
CA ILE A 167 -0.36 -4.75 -1.98
C ILE A 167 -1.10 -4.10 -0.80
N GLY A 168 -1.68 -2.91 -1.03
CA GLY A 168 -2.41 -2.15 -0.02
C GLY A 168 -3.73 -1.58 -0.55
N PHE A 169 -4.74 -1.53 0.32
CA PHE A 169 -6.06 -0.95 0.07
C PHE A 169 -6.47 -0.06 1.23
N ASN A 170 -5.86 1.13 1.28
CA ASN A 170 -6.02 2.03 2.41
C ASN A 170 -7.37 2.74 2.34
N CYS A 171 -8.14 2.62 3.41
CA CYS A 171 -9.41 3.31 3.59
C CYS A 171 -9.16 4.80 3.86
N LEU A 172 -9.58 5.68 2.95
CA LEU A 172 -9.36 7.12 3.12
C LEU A 172 -10.52 7.75 3.88
N ASN A 173 -10.18 8.38 5.01
CA ASN A 173 -11.05 9.25 5.79
C ASN A 173 -10.22 10.38 6.37
N TYR A 174 -10.27 11.55 5.77
CA TYR A 174 -9.40 12.68 6.15
C TYR A 174 -9.76 13.29 7.51
N ASN A 175 -10.84 12.84 8.14
CA ASN A 175 -11.21 13.21 9.52
C ASN A 175 -10.66 12.23 10.57
N LYS A 176 -9.96 11.17 10.15
CA LYS A 176 -9.35 10.15 11.03
C LYS A 176 -7.83 10.09 10.83
N ALA A 177 -7.16 9.37 11.72
CA ALA A 177 -5.76 9.02 11.50
C ALA A 177 -5.63 8.20 10.20
N ALA A 178 -4.62 8.53 9.39
CA ALA A 178 -4.36 7.81 8.15
C ALA A 178 -3.94 6.35 8.46
N GLU A 179 -4.41 5.42 7.64
CA GLU A 179 -3.90 4.05 7.65
C GLU A 179 -2.44 4.03 7.15
N PRO A 180 -1.57 3.20 7.75
CA PRO A 180 -0.20 3.03 7.25
C PRO A 180 -0.24 2.41 5.84
N SER A 181 0.68 2.82 4.97
CA SER A 181 0.81 2.22 3.63
C SER A 181 1.02 0.71 3.73
N LEU A 182 0.40 -0.03 2.81
CA LEU A 182 0.35 -1.49 2.79
C LEU A 182 -0.22 -2.11 4.07
N GLY A 183 -0.97 -1.36 4.89
CA GLY A 183 -1.53 -1.88 6.14
C GLY A 183 -2.72 -2.83 5.96
N ARG A 184 -3.30 -2.86 4.76
CA ARG A 184 -4.47 -3.69 4.43
C ARG A 184 -4.29 -4.35 3.07
N HIS A 185 -4.17 -5.67 3.05
CA HIS A 185 -3.87 -6.43 1.83
C HIS A 185 -5.09 -6.92 1.04
N PHE A 186 -6.29 -6.40 1.33
CA PHE A 186 -7.54 -6.75 0.63
C PHE A 186 -8.42 -5.53 0.41
N LEU A 187 -9.18 -5.51 -0.68
CA LEU A 187 -10.20 -4.51 -0.94
C LEU A 187 -11.38 -4.74 0.03
N PRO A 188 -11.70 -3.80 0.93
CA PRO A 188 -12.83 -3.97 1.82
C PRO A 188 -14.15 -4.11 1.06
N ASN A 189 -15.09 -4.85 1.65
CA ASN A 189 -16.43 -4.99 1.08
C ASN A 189 -17.16 -3.64 1.04
N LYS A 190 -18.23 -3.58 0.23
CA LYS A 190 -19.02 -2.36 0.00
C LYS A 190 -19.50 -1.70 1.30
N THR A 191 -20.03 -2.47 2.24
CA THR A 191 -20.52 -1.95 3.52
C THR A 191 -19.42 -1.23 4.30
N TYR A 192 -18.23 -1.84 4.42
CA TYR A 192 -17.09 -1.22 5.10
C TYR A 192 -16.65 0.06 4.40
N LEU A 193 -16.56 0.04 3.05
CA LEU A 193 -16.18 1.21 2.27
C LEU A 193 -17.14 2.39 2.48
N ASP A 194 -18.44 2.11 2.49
CA ASP A 194 -19.48 3.14 2.69
C ASP A 194 -19.43 3.76 4.09
N GLU A 195 -19.18 2.94 5.12
CA GLU A 195 -19.19 3.37 6.52
C GLU A 195 -17.89 4.08 6.94
N HIS A 196 -16.77 3.78 6.29
CA HIS A 196 -15.46 4.19 6.79
C HIS A 196 -14.62 4.98 5.80
N CYS A 197 -14.74 4.73 4.50
CA CYS A 197 -13.83 5.25 3.48
C CYS A 197 -14.46 6.43 2.73
N THR A 198 -14.80 7.48 3.49
CA THR A 198 -15.54 8.66 3.00
C THR A 198 -14.85 9.44 1.91
N ASP A 199 -13.54 9.28 1.76
CA ASP A 199 -12.70 9.96 0.77
C ASP A 199 -12.18 8.97 -0.29
N GLY A 200 -12.79 7.78 -0.37
CA GLY A 200 -12.44 6.72 -1.31
C GLY A 200 -11.46 5.70 -0.73
N VAL A 201 -10.92 4.86 -1.61
CA VAL A 201 -9.90 3.86 -1.27
C VAL A 201 -8.64 4.15 -2.07
N ARG A 202 -7.49 4.09 -1.41
CA ARG A 202 -6.18 4.21 -2.05
C ARG A 202 -5.62 2.82 -2.31
N PHE A 203 -5.52 2.47 -3.58
CA PHE A 203 -4.86 1.27 -4.04
C PHE A 203 -3.36 1.53 -4.07
N GLU A 204 -2.61 0.59 -3.53
CA GLU A 204 -1.19 0.70 -3.29
C GLU A 204 -0.49 -0.57 -3.76
N ILE A 205 0.67 -0.41 -4.41
CA ILE A 205 1.51 -1.56 -4.73
C ILE A 205 2.98 -1.16 -4.77
N MET A 206 3.79 -1.90 -4.01
CA MET A 206 5.25 -1.79 -3.99
C MET A 206 5.85 -2.78 -4.97
N PHE A 207 6.82 -2.33 -5.76
CA PHE A 207 7.58 -3.21 -6.64
C PHE A 207 8.79 -3.81 -5.93
N PRO A 208 9.26 -5.00 -6.35
CA PRO A 208 10.53 -5.54 -5.88
C PRO A 208 11.70 -4.60 -6.23
N SER A 209 12.64 -4.42 -5.31
CA SER A 209 13.77 -3.47 -5.46
C SER A 209 15.16 -4.09 -5.37
N CYS A 210 15.25 -5.41 -5.23
CA CYS A 210 16.49 -6.15 -5.29
C CYS A 210 16.65 -6.75 -6.69
N TRP A 211 17.65 -6.28 -7.44
CA TRP A 211 17.91 -6.66 -8.82
C TRP A 211 19.08 -7.64 -8.91
N ASN A 212 19.02 -8.57 -9.85
CA ASN A 212 20.06 -9.58 -10.07
C ASN A 212 21.40 -9.03 -10.62
N GLY A 213 21.46 -7.73 -10.92
CA GLY A 213 22.66 -7.03 -11.39
C GLY A 213 22.99 -7.27 -12.87
N LYS A 214 22.13 -7.97 -13.61
CA LYS A 214 22.43 -8.45 -14.96
C LYS A 214 21.31 -8.20 -15.96
N ASP A 215 20.11 -8.70 -15.69
CA ASP A 215 19.04 -8.79 -16.70
C ASP A 215 18.08 -7.60 -16.55
N ALA A 216 17.94 -6.78 -17.59
CA ALA A 216 16.99 -5.67 -17.57
C ALA A 216 15.52 -6.14 -17.56
N ASP A 217 15.29 -7.36 -18.05
CA ASP A 217 13.98 -7.99 -18.09
C ASP A 217 14.17 -9.51 -18.05
N SER A 218 13.13 -10.24 -17.64
CA SER A 218 13.05 -11.70 -17.70
C SER A 218 11.82 -12.13 -18.49
N ASP A 219 11.77 -13.38 -18.96
CA ASP A 219 10.64 -13.87 -19.77
C ASP A 219 9.27 -13.76 -19.07
N ASP A 220 9.28 -13.79 -17.73
CA ASP A 220 8.10 -13.62 -16.88
C ASP A 220 7.96 -12.20 -16.30
N HIS A 221 8.84 -11.27 -16.68
CA HIS A 221 8.94 -9.89 -16.19
C HIS A 221 9.08 -9.76 -14.66
N LYS A 222 9.45 -10.84 -13.97
CA LYS A 222 9.47 -10.95 -12.50
C LYS A 222 10.75 -11.54 -11.94
N SER A 223 11.26 -12.62 -12.53
CA SER A 223 12.38 -13.40 -11.99
C SER A 223 13.73 -12.70 -12.00
N HIS A 224 13.90 -11.56 -12.67
CA HIS A 224 15.13 -10.76 -12.59
C HIS A 224 15.18 -9.80 -11.38
N VAL A 225 14.07 -9.69 -10.62
CA VAL A 225 13.93 -8.87 -9.42
C VAL A 225 13.34 -9.65 -8.24
N ALA A 226 13.59 -9.19 -7.02
CA ALA A 226 13.08 -9.76 -5.79
C ALA A 226 12.74 -8.67 -4.77
N TYR A 227 11.80 -8.98 -3.88
CA TYR A 227 11.50 -8.14 -2.73
C TYR A 227 12.60 -8.28 -1.67
N PRO A 228 13.01 -7.18 -1.02
CA PRO A 228 13.81 -7.25 0.20
C PRO A 228 12.97 -7.83 1.36
N SER A 229 13.65 -8.23 2.43
CA SER A 229 13.06 -8.99 3.54
C SER A 229 11.87 -8.33 4.25
N ALA A 230 11.67 -7.02 4.11
CA ALA A 230 10.57 -6.26 4.69
C ALA A 230 9.72 -5.52 3.63
N VAL A 231 9.63 -6.08 2.41
CA VAL A 231 8.88 -5.54 1.25
C VAL A 231 9.45 -4.24 0.69
N MET A 232 9.46 -3.16 1.48
CA MET A 232 9.97 -1.85 1.07
C MET A 232 11.49 -1.76 1.21
N ASP A 233 12.02 -2.33 2.31
CA ASP A 233 13.43 -2.28 2.69
C ASP A 233 13.87 -3.61 3.33
N GLY A 234 15.04 -3.65 3.95
CA GLY A 234 15.64 -4.82 4.56
C GLY A 234 16.65 -5.47 3.64
N THR A 235 17.00 -6.72 3.90
CA THR A 235 18.10 -7.39 3.20
C THR A 235 17.61 -7.95 1.86
N CYS A 236 18.38 -7.72 0.80
CA CYS A 236 18.15 -8.37 -0.48
C CYS A 236 18.52 -9.87 -0.42
N PRO A 237 17.74 -10.76 -1.04
CA PRO A 237 18.07 -12.17 -1.09
C PRO A 237 19.33 -12.40 -1.94
N LYS A 238 20.06 -13.48 -1.62
CA LYS A 238 21.26 -13.89 -2.35
C LYS A 238 21.00 -13.98 -3.86
N GLY A 239 21.87 -13.36 -4.66
CA GLY A 239 21.73 -13.32 -6.12
C GLY A 239 20.95 -12.12 -6.64
N TYR A 240 20.41 -11.28 -5.74
CA TYR A 240 19.73 -10.01 -6.04
C TYR A 240 20.39 -8.86 -5.28
N ASP A 241 21.73 -8.88 -5.21
CA ASP A 241 22.50 -8.02 -4.30
C ASP A 241 22.53 -6.54 -4.73
N THR A 242 21.98 -6.21 -5.90
CA THR A 242 21.95 -4.83 -6.42
C THR A 242 20.65 -4.14 -6.04
N ARG A 243 20.72 -3.12 -5.18
CA ARG A 243 19.56 -2.28 -4.88
C ARG A 243 19.27 -1.33 -6.04
N VAL A 244 18.06 -1.37 -6.57
CA VAL A 244 17.55 -0.35 -7.49
C VAL A 244 16.55 0.56 -6.77
N VAL A 245 16.30 1.74 -7.33
CA VAL A 245 15.28 2.66 -6.81
C VAL A 245 13.94 1.93 -6.71
N SER A 246 13.32 2.00 -5.54
CA SER A 246 12.05 1.31 -5.30
C SER A 246 10.92 2.10 -5.94
N LEU A 247 10.01 1.41 -6.62
CA LEU A 247 8.84 2.00 -7.23
C LEU A 247 7.60 1.63 -6.41
N PHE A 248 6.79 2.62 -6.08
CA PHE A 248 5.54 2.41 -5.35
C PHE A 248 4.42 3.24 -5.99
N TYR A 249 3.31 2.61 -6.32
CA TYR A 249 2.16 3.29 -6.91
C TYR A 249 1.09 3.57 -5.87
N GLU A 250 0.50 4.75 -5.95
CA GLU A 250 -0.75 5.08 -5.28
C GLU A 250 -1.78 5.56 -6.31
N THR A 251 -2.97 4.96 -6.26
CA THR A 251 -4.13 5.42 -7.02
C THR A 251 -5.34 5.51 -6.11
N ILE A 252 -6.04 6.64 -6.10
CA ILE A 252 -7.27 6.80 -5.32
C ILE A 252 -8.48 6.58 -6.20
N TRP A 253 -9.36 5.68 -5.80
CA TRP A 253 -10.66 5.44 -6.42
C TRP A 253 -11.77 5.97 -5.53
N ASN A 254 -12.65 6.80 -6.10
CA ASN A 254 -13.78 7.42 -5.41
C ASN A 254 -14.94 6.41 -5.24
N THR A 255 -14.74 5.42 -4.37
CA THR A 255 -15.77 4.44 -4.01
C THR A 255 -16.96 5.09 -3.30
N TYR A 256 -16.73 6.18 -2.57
CA TYR A 256 -17.78 6.90 -1.84
C TYR A 256 -18.85 7.54 -2.75
N ALA A 257 -18.54 7.78 -4.03
CA ALA A 257 -19.52 8.19 -5.04
C ALA A 257 -20.66 7.16 -5.24
N PHE A 258 -20.49 5.93 -4.74
CA PHE A 258 -21.44 4.82 -4.87
C PHE A 258 -22.10 4.45 -3.54
N LYS A 259 -21.94 5.25 -2.47
CA LYS A 259 -22.43 4.90 -1.13
C LYS A 259 -23.93 4.55 -1.08
N ASP A 260 -24.74 5.26 -1.88
CA ASP A 260 -26.19 5.07 -1.92
C ASP A 260 -26.64 4.08 -3.02
N LYS A 261 -25.68 3.40 -3.66
CA LYS A 261 -25.91 2.39 -4.71
C LYS A 261 -25.58 1.00 -4.18
N LYS A 262 -26.42 0.02 -4.53
CA LYS A 262 -26.16 -1.39 -4.25
C LYS A 262 -25.37 -2.03 -5.38
N GLY A 263 -24.41 -2.87 -5.03
CA GLY A 263 -23.48 -3.49 -5.96
C GLY A 263 -22.16 -3.83 -5.31
N THR A 264 -21.19 -4.21 -6.13
CA THR A 264 -19.86 -4.70 -5.70
C THR A 264 -18.77 -3.98 -6.48
N PHE A 265 -17.67 -3.66 -5.81
CA PHE A 265 -16.46 -3.19 -6.49
C PHE A 265 -15.64 -4.37 -6.99
N VAL A 266 -15.20 -4.30 -8.25
CA VAL A 266 -14.49 -5.37 -8.92
C VAL A 266 -13.33 -4.78 -9.71
N ILE A 267 -12.13 -5.28 -9.47
CA ILE A 267 -10.95 -4.97 -10.27
C ILE A 267 -11.14 -5.63 -11.64
N SER A 268 -10.78 -4.92 -12.71
CA SER A 268 -11.05 -5.32 -14.09
C SER A 268 -10.58 -6.72 -14.50
N ASN A 269 -9.65 -7.33 -13.77
CA ASN A 269 -9.23 -8.72 -13.94
C ASN A 269 -10.17 -9.74 -13.29
N GLY A 270 -11.38 -9.32 -12.87
CA GLY A 270 -12.39 -10.17 -12.27
C GLY A 270 -12.20 -10.41 -10.78
N ASP A 271 -11.35 -9.61 -10.11
CA ASP A 271 -11.09 -9.75 -8.68
C ASP A 271 -11.94 -8.80 -7.82
N PRO A 272 -12.92 -9.31 -7.04
CA PRO A 272 -13.67 -8.51 -6.07
C PRO A 272 -12.97 -8.39 -4.70
N THR A 273 -11.84 -9.08 -4.49
CA THR A 273 -11.16 -9.21 -3.19
C THR A 273 -9.93 -8.33 -3.03
N GLY A 274 -9.29 -7.94 -4.14
CA GLY A 274 -8.08 -7.12 -4.16
C GLY A 274 -6.77 -7.93 -4.17
N PHE A 275 -6.79 -9.22 -3.84
CA PHE A 275 -5.59 -10.05 -3.79
C PHE A 275 -4.90 -10.25 -5.14
N GLY A 276 -5.67 -10.12 -6.22
CA GLY A 276 -5.24 -10.20 -7.60
C GLY A 276 -4.76 -8.86 -8.16
N TYR A 277 -4.60 -7.82 -7.34
CA TYR A 277 -4.10 -6.54 -7.85
C TYR A 277 -2.64 -6.65 -8.27
N HIS A 278 -2.31 -6.00 -9.37
CA HIS A 278 -0.98 -6.00 -9.93
C HIS A 278 -0.66 -4.65 -10.57
N ALA A 279 0.60 -4.47 -10.92
CA ALA A 279 1.05 -3.29 -11.61
C ALA A 279 2.27 -3.59 -12.48
N ASP A 280 2.44 -2.76 -13.48
CA ASP A 280 3.43 -2.97 -14.52
C ASP A 280 4.22 -1.69 -14.75
N PHE A 281 5.45 -1.87 -15.22
CA PHE A 281 6.39 -0.79 -15.46
C PHE A 281 7.25 -1.07 -16.69
N ILE A 282 7.42 -0.06 -17.55
CA ILE A 282 8.48 -0.02 -18.55
C ILE A 282 9.26 1.27 -18.36
N HIS A 283 10.56 1.14 -18.14
CA HIS A 283 11.47 2.27 -18.01
C HIS A 283 11.51 3.09 -19.31
N GLY A 284 11.30 4.40 -19.19
CA GLY A 284 11.32 5.34 -20.30
C GLY A 284 11.90 6.71 -19.91
N TRP A 285 12.58 6.83 -18.78
CA TRP A 285 13.31 8.06 -18.44
C TRP A 285 14.33 8.39 -19.51
N GLU A 286 14.55 9.65 -19.83
CA GLU A 286 15.69 10.06 -20.65
C GLU A 286 17.01 9.57 -20.05
N SER A 287 17.91 9.10 -20.92
CA SER A 287 19.13 8.42 -20.48
C SER A 287 19.98 9.30 -19.57
N GLY A 288 20.38 8.77 -18.41
CA GLY A 288 21.18 9.49 -17.43
C GLY A 288 20.40 10.41 -16.48
N VAL A 289 19.10 10.66 -16.71
CA VAL A 289 18.29 11.54 -15.85
C VAL A 289 17.96 10.85 -14.54
N LEU A 290 17.49 9.60 -14.58
CA LEU A 290 17.15 8.84 -13.38
C LEU A 290 18.39 8.60 -12.50
N GLU A 291 19.55 8.32 -13.09
CA GLU A 291 20.84 8.16 -12.40
C GLU A 291 21.27 9.44 -11.68
N LYS A 292 21.03 10.60 -12.30
CA LYS A 292 21.28 11.89 -11.66
C LYS A 292 20.28 12.15 -10.54
N ALA A 293 19.01 11.82 -10.77
CA ALA A 293 17.94 12.03 -9.80
C ALA A 293 18.14 11.21 -8.53
N VAL A 294 18.44 9.92 -8.66
CA VAL A 294 18.78 9.02 -7.53
C VAL A 294 19.91 9.58 -6.67
N LYS A 295 20.87 10.31 -7.25
CA LYS A 295 22.01 10.89 -6.53
C LYS A 295 21.75 12.27 -5.93
N ARG A 296 20.79 13.04 -6.47
CA ARG A 296 20.64 14.48 -6.18
C ARG A 296 19.28 14.87 -5.62
N CYS A 297 18.22 14.15 -5.97
CA CYS A 297 16.85 14.41 -5.52
C CYS A 297 16.61 13.80 -4.13
N THR A 298 17.34 14.25 -3.13
CA THR A 298 17.31 13.67 -1.77
C THR A 298 16.60 14.55 -0.74
N ASN A 299 15.72 15.45 -1.20
CA ASN A 299 14.97 16.31 -0.30
C ASN A 299 13.84 15.52 0.38
N LEU A 300 13.79 15.60 1.72
CA LEU A 300 12.79 14.95 2.56
C LEU A 300 11.34 15.36 2.27
N SER A 301 11.11 16.47 1.57
CA SER A 301 9.77 16.86 1.13
C SER A 301 9.16 15.86 0.14
N GLY A 302 10.00 15.12 -0.60
CA GLY A 302 9.57 14.25 -1.68
C GLY A 302 8.85 14.97 -2.82
N ARG A 303 8.96 16.30 -2.94
CA ARG A 303 8.35 17.09 -4.02
C ARG A 303 9.27 17.14 -5.23
N VAL A 304 8.73 16.92 -6.43
CA VAL A 304 9.52 16.97 -7.67
C VAL A 304 10.07 18.37 -7.97
N GLU A 305 9.38 19.41 -7.50
CA GLU A 305 9.80 20.80 -7.69
C GLU A 305 11.05 21.18 -6.86
N ASP A 306 11.37 20.37 -5.84
CA ASP A 306 12.52 20.60 -4.98
C ASP A 306 13.81 19.95 -5.55
N CYS A 307 13.70 19.22 -6.67
CA CYS A 307 14.87 18.65 -7.35
C CYS A 307 15.21 19.42 -8.63
N ASP A 308 16.45 19.91 -8.70
CA ASP A 308 16.98 20.70 -9.81
C ASP A 308 17.31 19.90 -11.08
N VAL A 309 17.14 18.57 -11.04
CA VAL A 309 17.31 17.68 -12.19
C VAL A 309 16.08 17.70 -13.10
N PHE A 310 14.90 18.00 -12.55
CA PHE A 310 13.63 17.76 -13.22
C PHE A 310 13.06 18.96 -13.96
N ASP A 311 12.67 18.73 -15.21
CA ASP A 311 11.88 19.66 -16.01
C ASP A 311 10.39 19.41 -15.81
N ILE A 312 9.74 20.30 -15.05
CA ILE A 312 8.36 20.13 -14.58
C ILE A 312 7.35 20.81 -15.53
N GLN A 313 6.36 20.05 -16.00
CA GLN A 313 5.21 20.58 -16.73
C GLN A 313 4.00 20.86 -15.82
N SER A 314 3.07 21.69 -16.30
CA SER A 314 1.85 22.02 -15.57
C SER A 314 0.92 20.80 -15.44
N GLU A 315 0.08 20.78 -14.40
CA GLU A 315 -0.95 19.73 -14.27
C GLU A 315 -1.94 19.72 -15.45
N ALA A 316 -2.17 20.88 -16.07
CA ALA A 316 -3.03 20.97 -17.25
C ALA A 316 -2.43 20.23 -18.44
N ASP A 317 -1.11 20.32 -18.64
CA ASP A 317 -0.42 19.64 -19.74
C ASP A 317 -0.33 18.13 -19.51
N GLN A 318 -0.10 17.70 -18.26
CA GLN A 318 -0.21 16.29 -17.86
C GLN A 318 -1.56 15.70 -18.26
N ARG A 319 -2.67 16.42 -18.02
CA ARG A 319 -4.03 15.95 -18.33
C ARG A 319 -4.35 15.94 -19.83
N LYS A 320 -3.65 16.73 -20.64
CA LYS A 320 -3.81 16.75 -22.10
C LYS A 320 -3.14 15.55 -22.77
N CYS A 321 -2.12 14.97 -22.16
CA CYS A 321 -1.46 13.80 -22.73
C CYS A 321 -2.42 12.61 -22.78
N LYS A 322 -2.65 12.08 -23.99
CA LYS A 322 -3.55 10.96 -24.25
C LYS A 322 -2.90 10.00 -25.23
N LEU A 323 -2.94 8.71 -24.89
CA LEU A 323 -2.50 7.68 -25.81
C LEU A 323 -3.49 7.51 -26.96
N ARG A 324 -2.99 6.99 -28.08
CA ARG A 324 -3.83 6.59 -29.21
C ARG A 324 -4.34 5.17 -29.00
N VAL A 325 -5.62 5.02 -28.68
CA VAL A 325 -6.26 3.69 -28.58
C VAL A 325 -6.20 2.99 -29.95
N PRO A 326 -5.69 1.74 -30.03
CA PRO A 326 -5.63 0.99 -31.28
C PRO A 326 -7.00 0.77 -31.92
N ALA A 327 -7.03 0.62 -33.24
CA ALA A 327 -8.28 0.48 -34.00
C ALA A 327 -9.13 -0.73 -33.58
N LEU A 328 -8.50 -1.78 -33.06
CA LEU A 328 -9.15 -2.97 -32.50
C LEU A 328 -10.04 -2.63 -31.28
N LEU A 329 -9.62 -1.67 -30.47
CA LEU A 329 -10.25 -1.31 -29.18
C LEU A 329 -11.03 0.01 -29.24
N LYS A 330 -10.96 0.75 -30.36
CA LYS A 330 -11.50 2.11 -30.47
C LYS A 330 -13.03 2.21 -30.22
N ASN A 331 -13.75 1.10 -30.38
CA ASN A 331 -15.21 1.02 -30.23
C ASN A 331 -15.63 0.33 -28.92
N GLU A 332 -14.68 -0.13 -28.11
CA GLU A 332 -14.98 -0.77 -26.83
C GLU A 332 -15.36 0.29 -25.79
N ASP A 333 -16.53 0.14 -25.16
CA ASP A 333 -16.92 0.99 -24.04
C ASP A 333 -16.35 0.42 -22.73
N VAL A 334 -15.22 0.99 -22.32
CA VAL A 334 -14.53 0.67 -21.06
C VAL A 334 -14.95 1.59 -19.91
N TYR A 335 -15.93 2.48 -20.11
CA TYR A 335 -16.43 3.36 -19.07
C TYR A 335 -17.75 2.87 -18.49
N SER A 336 -18.58 2.23 -19.32
CA SER A 336 -19.79 1.54 -18.87
C SER A 336 -20.04 0.29 -19.70
N HIS A 337 -20.34 -0.82 -19.03
CA HIS A 337 -20.52 -2.13 -19.68
C HIS A 337 -21.82 -2.78 -19.21
N LYS A 338 -22.50 -3.50 -20.12
CA LYS A 338 -23.77 -4.18 -19.82
C LYS A 338 -23.53 -5.62 -19.41
N GLY A 339 -24.20 -6.08 -18.34
CA GLY A 339 -24.18 -7.49 -17.95
C GLY A 339 -22.81 -8.08 -17.60
N GLY A 340 -21.91 -7.28 -17.03
CA GLY A 340 -20.58 -7.68 -16.61
C GLY A 340 -19.60 -6.52 -16.59
N ILE A 341 -18.32 -6.84 -16.52
CA ILE A 341 -17.21 -5.91 -16.76
C ILE A 341 -16.69 -6.07 -18.20
N PRO A 342 -15.92 -5.10 -18.75
CA PRO A 342 -15.44 -5.17 -20.13
C PRO A 342 -14.75 -6.49 -20.48
N ASN A 343 -14.93 -6.93 -21.72
CA ASN A 343 -14.48 -8.23 -22.25
C ASN A 343 -15.13 -9.44 -21.57
N ASP A 344 -16.26 -9.26 -20.88
CA ASP A 344 -17.03 -10.33 -20.24
C ASP A 344 -16.17 -11.19 -19.28
N VAL A 345 -15.20 -10.55 -18.62
CA VAL A 345 -14.32 -11.19 -17.64
C VAL A 345 -15.17 -11.75 -16.49
N ALA A 346 -15.01 -13.04 -16.18
CA ALA A 346 -15.68 -13.66 -15.05
C ALA A 346 -15.17 -13.09 -13.72
N ILE A 347 -16.11 -12.89 -12.78
CA ILE A 347 -15.80 -12.46 -11.42
C ILE A 347 -15.54 -13.70 -10.58
N GLU A 348 -14.32 -13.83 -10.07
CA GLU A 348 -13.87 -14.99 -9.28
C GLU A 348 -13.47 -14.54 -7.87
N TYR A 349 -14.25 -14.95 -6.85
CA TYR A 349 -14.04 -14.55 -5.45
C TYR A 349 -12.95 -15.33 -4.72
N GLY A 350 -12.46 -16.44 -5.27
CA GLY A 350 -11.52 -17.33 -4.60
C GLY A 350 -12.17 -18.23 -3.54
N PRO A 351 -11.38 -18.79 -2.60
CA PRO A 351 -9.95 -18.56 -2.38
C PRO A 351 -9.04 -19.31 -3.36
N ALA A 352 -9.61 -20.15 -4.24
CA ALA A 352 -8.86 -20.82 -5.29
C ALA A 352 -8.16 -19.80 -6.20
N TYR A 353 -7.01 -20.19 -6.73
CA TYR A 353 -6.35 -19.43 -7.79
C TYR A 353 -7.31 -19.29 -8.98
N ALA A 354 -7.47 -18.07 -9.47
CA ALA A 354 -8.39 -17.80 -10.56
C ALA A 354 -7.94 -18.50 -11.85
N SER A 355 -8.89 -18.77 -12.73
CA SER A 355 -8.57 -19.35 -14.03
C SER A 355 -7.83 -18.32 -14.90
N PRO A 356 -6.80 -18.71 -15.68
CA PRO A 356 -6.03 -17.77 -16.49
C PRO A 356 -6.87 -16.90 -17.44
N VAL A 357 -8.01 -17.44 -17.92
CA VAL A 357 -9.01 -16.71 -18.71
C VAL A 357 -10.36 -17.42 -18.51
N SER A 358 -11.37 -16.74 -17.94
CA SER A 358 -12.72 -17.27 -17.81
C SER A 358 -13.73 -16.20 -18.23
N TYR A 359 -14.48 -16.45 -19.30
CA TYR A 359 -15.46 -15.49 -19.83
C TYR A 359 -16.86 -15.87 -19.38
N THR A 360 -17.71 -14.89 -19.08
CA THR A 360 -19.15 -15.12 -18.97
C THR A 360 -19.70 -15.36 -20.37
N THR A 361 -20.17 -16.57 -20.66
CA THR A 361 -20.96 -16.79 -21.89
C THR A 361 -22.25 -15.98 -21.80
N ALA A 362 -22.50 -15.10 -22.79
CA ALA A 362 -23.80 -14.48 -22.95
C ALA A 362 -24.87 -15.58 -23.01
N THR A 363 -25.81 -15.54 -22.06
CA THR A 363 -26.86 -16.54 -21.75
C THR A 363 -26.47 -17.61 -20.73
N SER A 364 -26.32 -17.20 -19.46
CA SER A 364 -26.77 -18.02 -18.33
C SER A 364 -27.00 -17.13 -17.11
N THR A 365 -28.25 -17.05 -16.66
CA THR A 365 -28.58 -16.66 -15.28
C THR A 365 -27.68 -17.45 -14.33
N GLN A 366 -26.91 -16.75 -13.51
CA GLN A 366 -25.98 -17.36 -12.57
C GLN A 366 -26.75 -18.19 -11.54
N VAL A 367 -26.57 -19.51 -11.60
CA VAL A 367 -26.78 -20.39 -10.46
C VAL A 367 -25.42 -20.60 -9.81
N ALA A 368 -25.31 -20.27 -8.53
CA ALA A 368 -24.11 -20.50 -7.72
C ALA A 368 -23.80 -22.01 -7.65
N PRO A 369 -22.53 -22.45 -7.80
CA PRO A 369 -22.20 -23.86 -7.77
C PRO A 369 -22.10 -24.36 -6.33
N GLY A 370 -23.10 -25.13 -5.92
CA GLY A 370 -22.99 -26.11 -4.84
C GLY A 370 -22.96 -27.52 -5.44
N ALA A 371 -21.77 -28.07 -5.68
CA ALA A 371 -21.58 -29.52 -5.86
C ALA A 371 -20.08 -29.86 -5.84
N SER A 372 -19.61 -30.39 -4.72
CA SER A 372 -18.32 -31.05 -4.60
C SER A 372 -18.40 -32.45 -5.26
N VAL A 373 -17.57 -32.68 -6.27
CA VAL A 373 -17.30 -34.01 -6.83
C VAL A 373 -16.27 -34.69 -5.93
N SER A 374 -16.66 -35.81 -5.32
CA SER A 374 -15.75 -36.65 -4.53
C SER A 374 -14.77 -37.39 -5.46
N ALA A 375 -13.47 -37.14 -5.30
CA ALA A 375 -12.42 -37.99 -5.83
C ALA A 375 -11.58 -38.51 -4.65
N SER A 376 -11.80 -39.79 -4.31
CA SER A 376 -10.98 -40.53 -3.36
C SER A 376 -9.68 -40.98 -4.02
N VAL A 377 -8.54 -40.57 -3.47
CA VAL A 377 -7.24 -41.22 -3.74
C VAL A 377 -6.59 -41.57 -2.42
N SER A 378 -6.47 -42.87 -2.17
CA SER A 378 -5.76 -43.49 -1.06
C SER A 378 -4.29 -43.62 -1.43
N VAL A 379 -3.38 -43.14 -0.59
CA VAL A 379 -1.98 -43.63 -0.56
C VAL A 379 -1.53 -43.74 0.89
N SER A 380 -1.12 -44.95 1.25
CA SER A 380 -0.51 -45.32 2.53
C SER A 380 1.00 -45.14 2.45
N ILE A 381 1.64 -44.54 3.45
CA ILE A 381 3.03 -44.84 3.80
C ILE A 381 3.18 -44.68 5.31
N GLY A 382 3.74 -45.72 5.95
CA GLY A 382 3.99 -45.75 7.39
C GLY A 382 5.45 -45.45 7.76
N LEU A 383 5.64 -45.64 9.06
CA LEU A 383 6.86 -45.71 9.87
C LEU A 383 7.33 -44.45 10.61
N SER A 384 7.41 -44.70 11.91
CA SER A 384 7.96 -44.01 13.07
C SER A 384 9.44 -43.67 12.97
N ILE A 385 9.94 -42.78 13.82
CA ILE A 385 10.96 -43.02 14.87
C ILE A 385 11.06 -41.76 15.74
N ASP A 386 11.37 -42.00 17.00
CA ASP A 386 11.31 -41.14 18.18
C ASP A 386 12.72 -40.64 18.60
N LEU A 387 12.75 -39.73 19.58
CA LEU A 387 13.82 -39.40 20.56
C LEU A 387 14.83 -38.22 20.30
N PRO A 388 15.44 -37.62 21.36
CA PRO A 388 15.13 -36.25 21.80
C PRO A 388 16.36 -35.36 22.16
N GLY A 389 16.08 -34.08 22.45
CA GLY A 389 16.71 -33.28 23.51
C GLY A 389 18.16 -32.78 23.32
N LEU A 390 18.36 -31.46 23.45
CA LEU A 390 19.58 -30.86 23.99
C LEU A 390 19.26 -29.45 24.54
N VAL A 391 19.49 -29.30 25.84
CA VAL A 391 19.42 -28.05 26.61
C VAL A 391 20.79 -27.37 26.52
N ALA A 392 20.83 -26.07 26.24
CA ALA A 392 22.03 -25.25 26.42
C ALA A 392 21.67 -24.00 27.24
N VAL A 393 22.36 -23.87 28.37
CA VAL A 393 22.34 -22.73 29.29
C VAL A 393 23.45 -21.77 28.85
N GLU A 394 23.13 -20.49 28.64
CA GLU A 394 24.14 -19.44 28.49
C GLU A 394 24.12 -18.48 29.68
N THR A 395 25.33 -18.17 30.14
CA THR A 395 25.62 -17.40 31.35
C THR A 395 26.11 -16.02 30.92
N SER A 396 25.44 -14.95 31.34
CA SER A 396 25.82 -13.57 31.01
C SER A 396 26.82 -12.99 32.03
N ILE A 397 27.96 -12.48 31.56
CA ILE A 397 28.91 -11.69 32.36
C ILE A 397 28.73 -10.21 31.98
N SER A 398 28.46 -9.36 32.97
CA SER A 398 28.32 -7.91 32.82
C SER A 398 29.56 -7.19 33.33
N THR A 399 30.08 -6.23 32.56
CA THR A 399 31.18 -5.33 32.95
C THR A 399 30.65 -3.92 33.18
N SER A 400 31.12 -3.30 34.27
CA SER A 400 30.72 -2.00 34.79
C SER A 400 31.66 -0.89 34.30
N SER A 401 31.11 0.26 33.87
CA SER A 401 31.85 1.52 33.76
C SER A 401 31.02 2.67 34.33
N THR A 402 31.66 3.45 35.21
CA THR A 402 31.12 4.53 36.03
C THR A 402 31.10 5.87 35.29
N THR A 403 29.98 6.61 35.32
CA THR A 403 29.91 8.04 34.96
C THR A 403 29.09 8.85 35.98
N THR A 404 29.57 10.06 36.28
CA THR A 404 29.09 11.05 37.24
C THR A 404 27.69 11.60 36.87
N PRO A 405 26.76 11.86 37.82
CA PRO A 405 25.38 12.19 37.47
C PRO A 405 25.17 13.69 37.27
N THR A 406 24.53 14.05 36.16
CA THR A 406 23.93 15.38 35.93
C THR A 406 22.41 15.20 36.11
N TRP A 407 21.78 15.96 37.01
CA TRP A 407 20.35 15.80 37.29
C TRP A 407 19.53 16.24 36.07
N THR A 408 18.93 15.26 35.40
CA THR A 408 17.94 15.46 34.34
C THR A 408 16.66 14.81 34.85
N ALA A 409 15.56 15.54 34.94
CA ALA A 409 14.29 14.99 35.39
C ALA A 409 13.74 14.06 34.30
N THR A 410 13.87 12.75 34.51
CA THR A 410 13.22 11.75 33.65
C THR A 410 11.77 11.61 34.08
N PRO A 411 10.78 11.89 33.22
CA PRO A 411 9.39 11.60 33.54
C PRO A 411 9.20 10.09 33.68
N THR A 412 8.71 9.64 34.84
CA THR A 412 8.35 8.24 35.02
C THR A 412 6.91 8.07 34.55
N THR A 413 6.74 7.28 33.50
CA THR A 413 5.43 6.84 33.02
C THR A 413 5.18 5.46 33.57
N SER A 414 4.14 5.29 34.39
CA SER A 414 3.65 3.97 34.79
C SER A 414 2.38 3.65 34.01
N TYR A 415 2.34 2.45 33.44
CA TYR A 415 1.15 1.87 32.83
C TYR A 415 0.58 0.80 33.74
N ILE A 416 -0.74 0.74 33.84
CA ILE A 416 -1.43 -0.41 34.42
C ILE A 416 -1.83 -1.29 33.23
N GLU A 417 -1.07 -2.36 33.02
CA GLU A 417 -1.45 -3.44 32.12
C GLU A 417 -2.55 -4.26 32.79
N GLY A 418 -3.66 -4.44 32.07
CA GLY A 418 -4.67 -5.40 32.45
C GLY A 418 -5.14 -6.18 31.22
N ASP A 419 -5.55 -7.41 31.47
CA ASP A 419 -6.01 -8.31 30.44
C ASP A 419 -7.45 -7.94 30.03
N VAL A 420 -7.65 -7.60 28.76
CA VAL A 420 -9.00 -7.39 28.20
C VAL A 420 -9.33 -8.60 27.35
N THR A 421 -10.32 -9.37 27.80
CA THR A 421 -10.83 -10.53 27.07
C THR A 421 -11.97 -10.10 26.16
N GLN A 422 -11.77 -10.22 24.85
CA GLN A 422 -12.80 -9.98 23.84
C GLN A 422 -13.23 -11.30 23.21
N ALA A 423 -14.53 -11.48 23.01
CA ALA A 423 -15.09 -12.65 22.34
C ALA A 423 -15.78 -12.22 21.05
N ILE A 424 -15.32 -12.76 19.92
CA ILE A 424 -15.94 -12.60 18.61
C ILE A 424 -16.76 -13.85 18.35
N VAL A 425 -18.08 -13.68 18.21
CA VAL A 425 -19.03 -14.78 18.00
C VAL A 425 -19.41 -14.79 16.52
N TYR A 426 -19.01 -15.83 15.81
CA TYR A 426 -19.40 -16.09 14.43
C TYR A 426 -20.71 -16.86 14.45
N VAL A 427 -21.73 -16.32 13.78
CA VAL A 427 -23.06 -16.92 13.69
C VAL A 427 -23.41 -17.20 12.24
N GLU A 428 -24.09 -18.30 12.00
CA GLU A 428 -24.66 -18.69 10.71
C GLU A 428 -26.18 -18.80 10.87
N ARG A 429 -26.89 -18.60 9.76
CA ARG A 429 -28.33 -18.70 9.73
C ARG A 429 -28.75 -19.35 8.42
N GLU A 430 -29.44 -20.47 8.54
CA GLU A 430 -30.02 -21.15 7.38
C GLU A 430 -31.24 -20.38 6.87
N VAL A 431 -31.28 -20.14 5.55
CA VAL A 431 -32.42 -19.54 4.85
C VAL A 431 -32.86 -20.54 3.79
N THR A 432 -34.06 -21.09 3.95
CA THR A 432 -34.61 -22.09 3.02
C THR A 432 -35.65 -21.43 2.14
N VAL A 433 -35.40 -21.42 0.83
CA VAL A 433 -36.35 -20.90 -0.16
C VAL A 433 -37.07 -22.06 -0.82
N LEU A 434 -38.36 -22.19 -0.56
CA LEU A 434 -39.23 -23.17 -1.20
C LEU A 434 -39.59 -22.66 -2.59
N VAL A 435 -39.32 -23.47 -3.62
CA VAL A 435 -39.64 -23.16 -5.03
C VAL A 435 -40.64 -24.17 -5.59
N ASP A 436 -41.41 -23.77 -6.60
CA ASP A 436 -42.29 -24.67 -7.35
C ASP A 436 -41.49 -25.52 -8.37
N GLY A 437 -42.19 -26.43 -9.07
CA GLY A 437 -41.59 -27.30 -10.09
C GLY A 437 -41.06 -26.58 -11.34
N GLN A 438 -41.20 -25.26 -11.42
CA GLN A 438 -40.67 -24.39 -12.47
C GLN A 438 -39.56 -23.47 -11.94
N GLY A 439 -39.20 -23.58 -10.65
CA GLY A 439 -38.16 -22.80 -10.00
C GLY A 439 -38.62 -21.44 -9.46
N THR A 440 -39.92 -21.16 -9.41
CA THR A 440 -40.45 -19.89 -8.88
C THR A 440 -40.50 -19.93 -7.35
N PRO A 441 -39.93 -18.95 -6.62
CA PRO A 441 -40.01 -18.90 -5.16
C PRO A 441 -41.46 -18.77 -4.66
N LEU A 442 -41.87 -19.72 -3.81
CA LEU A 442 -43.19 -19.77 -3.18
C LEU A 442 -43.17 -19.20 -1.76
N ALA A 443 -42.11 -19.48 -1.00
CA ALA A 443 -41.95 -19.00 0.36
C ALA A 443 -40.48 -19.03 0.78
N THR A 444 -40.11 -18.16 1.73
CA THR A 444 -38.79 -18.17 2.37
C THR A 444 -38.97 -18.44 3.85
N GLU A 445 -38.42 -19.54 4.33
CA GLU A 445 -38.31 -19.87 5.74
C GLU A 445 -36.92 -19.50 6.23
N THR A 446 -36.81 -18.96 7.44
CA THR A 446 -35.52 -18.62 8.00
C THR A 446 -35.34 -19.26 9.36
N GLY A 447 -34.30 -20.08 9.48
CA GLY A 447 -33.94 -20.78 10.70
C GLY A 447 -33.48 -19.85 11.83
N GLY A 448 -33.16 -20.45 12.98
CA GLY A 448 -32.51 -19.76 14.09
C GLY A 448 -31.08 -19.33 13.75
N LEU A 449 -30.56 -18.34 14.48
CA LEU A 449 -29.13 -18.04 14.47
C LEU A 449 -28.40 -19.11 15.27
N GLU A 450 -27.44 -19.79 14.65
CA GLU A 450 -26.58 -20.75 15.32
C GLU A 450 -25.16 -20.18 15.42
N THR A 451 -24.55 -20.30 16.59
CA THR A 451 -23.15 -19.90 16.79
C THR A 451 -22.23 -20.98 16.23
N VAL A 452 -21.52 -20.66 15.15
CA VAL A 452 -20.59 -21.56 14.47
C VAL A 452 -19.26 -21.64 15.19
N SER A 453 -18.79 -20.51 15.72
CA SER A 453 -17.59 -20.49 16.55
C SER A 453 -17.52 -19.22 17.40
N THR A 454 -16.86 -19.32 18.54
CA THR A 454 -16.53 -18.16 19.37
C THR A 454 -15.02 -18.12 19.52
N VAL A 455 -14.42 -17.04 19.04
CA VAL A 455 -12.99 -16.80 19.22
C VAL A 455 -12.82 -15.82 20.36
N THR A 456 -12.23 -16.30 21.44
CA THR A 456 -11.91 -15.48 22.62
C THR A 456 -10.44 -15.13 22.58
N SER A 457 -10.13 -13.83 22.58
CA SER A 457 -8.77 -13.31 22.62
C SER A 457 -8.60 -12.46 23.87
N THR A 458 -7.62 -12.83 24.69
CA THR A 458 -7.20 -12.04 25.84
C THR A 458 -5.91 -11.35 25.46
N VAL A 459 -5.98 -10.03 25.30
CA VAL A 459 -4.82 -9.20 24.96
C VAL A 459 -4.52 -8.25 26.11
N PRO A 460 -3.24 -8.16 26.54
CA PRO A 460 -2.84 -7.15 27.50
C PRO A 460 -3.00 -5.78 26.83
N SER A 461 -3.81 -4.93 27.44
CA SER A 461 -4.04 -3.56 26.96
C SER A 461 -3.65 -2.59 28.07
N VAL A 462 -3.11 -1.44 27.69
CA VAL A 462 -2.85 -0.35 28.64
C VAL A 462 -4.19 0.28 29.02
N ILE A 463 -4.66 0.01 30.24
CA ILE A 463 -5.98 0.48 30.70
C ILE A 463 -5.88 1.93 31.21
N SER A 464 -4.71 2.34 31.71
CA SER A 464 -4.47 3.71 32.17
C SER A 464 -2.98 4.06 32.18
N THR A 465 -2.67 5.33 31.95
CA THR A 465 -1.31 5.87 31.94
C THR A 465 -1.21 7.03 32.92
N VAL A 466 -0.29 6.95 33.89
CA VAL A 466 -0.01 8.04 34.82
C VAL A 466 1.40 8.56 34.57
N VAL A 467 1.51 9.81 34.16
CA VAL A 467 2.79 10.50 33.97
C VAL A 467 3.04 11.38 35.19
N THR A 468 4.14 11.14 35.91
CA THR A 468 4.56 12.00 37.02
C THR A 468 5.89 12.65 36.71
N THR A 469 5.91 13.99 36.69
CA THR A 469 7.12 14.80 36.54
C THR A 469 7.59 15.29 37.92
N PRO A 470 8.73 14.81 38.43
CA PRO A 470 9.28 15.33 39.69
C PRO A 470 9.76 16.77 39.52
N THR A 471 9.38 17.66 40.46
CA THR A 471 9.81 19.06 40.48
C THR A 471 11.18 19.19 41.15
N ALA A 472 12.08 20.02 40.60
CA ALA A 472 13.41 20.26 41.15
C ALA A 472 13.35 20.86 42.57
N PRO A 473 14.26 20.47 43.49
CA PRO A 473 14.37 21.14 44.78
C PRO A 473 14.86 22.59 44.61
N PRO A 474 14.40 23.55 45.43
CA PRO A 474 14.75 24.97 45.28
C PRO A 474 16.25 25.21 45.51
N ALA A 475 16.90 25.92 44.57
CA ALA A 475 18.31 26.28 44.66
C ALA A 475 18.58 27.29 45.79
N LYS A 476 19.57 27.00 46.64
CA LYS A 476 20.07 27.95 47.65
C LYS A 476 20.81 29.10 46.96
N ARG A 477 20.40 30.34 47.27
CA ARG A 477 21.01 31.58 46.78
C ARG A 477 22.30 31.87 47.55
N ASP A 478 23.45 31.71 46.91
CA ASP A 478 24.73 32.11 47.49
C ASP A 478 24.84 33.64 47.56
N ARG A 479 25.12 34.15 48.76
CA ARG A 479 25.46 35.56 49.01
C ARG A 479 26.96 35.74 48.77
N GLN A 480 27.34 36.29 47.63
CA GLN A 480 28.69 36.86 47.47
C GLN A 480 28.72 38.28 48.04
N ALA A 481 29.51 38.44 49.11
CA ALA A 481 29.84 39.72 49.69
C ALA A 481 30.96 40.39 48.88
N HIS A 482 30.69 41.56 48.32
CA HIS A 482 31.71 42.47 47.83
C HIS A 482 31.80 43.70 48.75
N HIS A 483 32.95 43.82 49.40
CA HIS A 483 33.28 44.88 50.34
C HIS A 483 33.95 46.07 49.64
N HIS A 484 33.42 47.26 49.96
CA HIS A 484 34.04 48.59 50.10
C HIS A 484 34.55 49.36 48.88
N ALA A 485 34.01 50.58 48.67
CA ALA A 485 34.58 51.81 49.25
C ALA A 485 33.75 53.06 48.90
N HIS A 486 33.19 53.76 49.91
CA HIS A 486 32.67 55.12 49.77
C HIS A 486 33.60 56.11 50.47
N ARG A 487 34.24 57.00 49.70
CA ARG A 487 34.89 58.23 50.20
C ARG A 487 33.82 59.30 50.39
N HIS A 488 33.60 59.75 51.63
CA HIS A 488 32.82 60.95 51.92
C HIS A 488 33.75 62.13 52.25
N HIS A 489 33.72 63.17 51.43
CA HIS A 489 34.15 64.51 51.81
C HIS A 489 32.98 65.21 52.52
N ARG A 490 33.16 65.62 53.78
CA ARG A 490 32.35 66.65 54.43
C ARG A 490 33.27 67.83 54.75
N ARG A 491 32.96 68.99 54.18
CA ARG A 491 33.41 70.30 54.68
C ARG A 491 32.37 70.81 55.67
N GLY A 492 32.83 71.25 56.83
CA GLY A 492 32.08 72.03 57.83
C GLY A 492 33.05 73.05 58.42
N HIS A 493 32.61 74.30 58.42
CA HIS A 493 33.37 75.53 58.65
C HIS A 493 33.61 75.89 60.13
N ASN A 494 34.55 76.83 60.32
CA ASN A 494 34.56 77.96 61.27
C ASN A 494 35.40 77.88 62.56
N HIS A 495 36.18 78.97 62.67
CA HIS A 495 36.91 79.61 63.77
C HIS A 495 38.26 79.03 64.19
#